data_AF-Q57TU3-F1
#
_entry.id   AF-Q57TU3-F1
#
_cell.length_a   1.000
_cell.length_b   1.000
_cell.length_c   1.000
_cell.angle_alpha   90.00
_cell.angle_beta   90.00
_cell.angle_gamma   90.00
#
_symmetry.space_group_name_H-M   'P 1'
#
loop_
_entity.id
_entity.type
_entity.pdbx_description
1 polymer ?
#
loop_
_entity_poly.entity_id
_entity_poly.type
_entity_poly.pdbx_seq_one_letter_code
_entity_poly.pdbx_strand_id
1 'polypeptide(L)'
;MSSVTTGSSFYAAVLLVLLLTVTQCGNSKFPNLHCDNVWDGPSARNDPLTCIMDTDRILAQWRMLAMPALCAFLFVAVLIAFPISCFLTCLCSSRCKPSSKDGGKEQRCCLWMWIMFALIWAFGVAAFVFFGVKQLWATSNYFLDVTLMNPLNVVNCTAEKVIDFASNWTSGNREPYADGVDVSFFYDISENAVRVVEMLRGRAGDYIKLLPVVSYAVGSVCIALMAPMVILACCRRGPLIVPECFACAYFVFGLVFSVGGAVLFLLSYASSSVCGEIALHRERKPGIIQWYGIPLCNSKFRPDAINKKVTDAEIGICREACNYLLDNCDNLDMRGPSMSRFSGSSVSYDGYVPSGYLKDRNGKPNTRSSDISPDAPASFIASGFVSHAAARNVGGTFPVKVLTCGKNITSSDECPNFGITATVLEDTRVKAFVGSCPTPGNSCTVVECAANCTEGRAKNVSIEVVRVAARSRNVSVALSIGRPLLECNFMLDIALTAMPDCEDITPGVFMLSVGFLLGSLMFAVGIYVMLRGSCVWGSAKTSPEAS
;
A
#
# COMPACT_ATOMS: atom_id res chain seq x y z
N MET A 1 -7.56 37.35 46.80
CA MET A 1 -6.99 35.98 46.81
C MET A 1 -7.93 34.94 46.19
N SER A 2 -9.24 34.99 46.41
CA SER A 2 -10.22 34.03 45.83
C SER A 2 -10.30 34.01 44.28
N SER A 3 -10.07 35.15 43.63
CA SER A 3 -9.98 35.22 42.15
C SER A 3 -8.69 34.61 41.57
N VAL A 4 -7.67 34.35 42.40
CA VAL A 4 -6.34 33.94 41.93
C VAL A 4 -6.26 32.41 41.83
N THR A 5 -6.85 31.69 42.77
CA THR A 5 -6.92 30.22 42.75
C THR A 5 -7.80 29.69 41.61
N THR A 6 -8.84 30.43 41.22
CA THR A 6 -9.72 30.06 40.09
C THR A 6 -9.03 30.17 38.74
N GLY A 7 -8.06 31.09 38.58
CA GLY A 7 -7.29 31.25 37.36
C GLY A 7 -6.41 30.03 37.08
N SER A 8 -5.58 29.61 38.05
CA SER A 8 -4.68 28.46 37.86
C SER A 8 -5.44 27.16 37.60
N SER A 9 -6.57 26.93 38.29
CA SER A 9 -7.40 25.74 38.05
C SER A 9 -8.05 25.77 36.67
N PHE A 10 -8.49 26.94 36.18
CA PHE A 10 -9.09 27.07 34.86
C PHE A 10 -8.10 26.71 33.76
N TYR A 11 -6.84 27.17 33.84
CA TYR A 11 -5.88 26.85 32.78
C TYR A 11 -5.29 25.45 32.88
N ALA A 12 -5.09 24.89 34.08
CA ALA A 12 -4.78 23.48 34.23
C ALA A 12 -5.94 22.62 33.67
N ALA A 13 -7.18 23.05 33.90
CA ALA A 13 -8.35 22.45 33.27
C ALA A 13 -8.36 22.65 31.74
N VAL A 14 -7.94 23.80 31.20
CA VAL A 14 -7.80 23.98 29.74
C VAL A 14 -6.73 23.06 29.17
N LEU A 15 -5.57 22.91 29.83
CA LEU A 15 -4.53 21.99 29.41
C LEU A 15 -5.02 20.52 29.48
N LEU A 16 -5.76 20.18 30.54
CA LEU A 16 -6.36 18.86 30.72
C LEU A 16 -7.50 18.60 29.74
N VAL A 17 -8.33 19.59 29.44
CA VAL A 17 -9.36 19.54 28.39
C VAL A 17 -8.69 19.42 27.03
N LEU A 18 -7.59 20.13 26.76
CA LEU A 18 -6.83 19.96 25.53
C LEU A 18 -6.29 18.54 25.42
N LEU A 19 -5.68 18.00 26.48
CA LEU A 19 -5.25 16.60 26.56
C LEU A 19 -6.42 15.63 26.31
N LEU A 20 -7.58 15.85 26.94
CA LEU A 20 -8.78 15.03 26.74
C LEU A 20 -9.33 15.15 25.31
N THR A 21 -9.36 16.35 24.73
CA THR A 21 -9.81 16.57 23.35
C THR A 21 -8.87 15.91 22.34
N VAL A 22 -7.55 15.93 22.58
CA VAL A 22 -6.58 15.18 21.78
C VAL A 22 -6.90 13.68 21.82
N THR A 23 -7.21 13.13 22.99
CA THR A 23 -7.59 11.71 23.11
C THR A 23 -8.95 11.39 22.47
N GLN A 24 -9.91 12.30 22.51
CA GLN A 24 -11.26 12.10 21.96
C GLN A 24 -11.30 12.27 20.45
N CYS A 25 -10.56 13.24 19.89
CA CYS A 25 -10.48 13.45 18.45
C CYS A 25 -9.84 12.25 17.73
N GLY A 26 -8.92 11.54 18.40
CA GLY A 26 -8.35 10.28 17.88
C GLY A 26 -9.38 9.18 17.61
N ASN A 27 -10.52 9.18 18.30
CA ASN A 27 -11.57 8.17 18.13
C ASN A 27 -12.69 8.57 17.15
N SER A 28 -12.66 9.80 16.62
CA SER A 28 -13.70 10.22 15.68
C SER A 28 -13.49 9.58 14.31
N LYS A 29 -14.59 9.14 13.68
CA LYS A 29 -14.58 8.59 12.32
C LYS A 29 -13.92 9.63 11.39
N PHE A 30 -12.84 9.23 10.72
CA PHE A 30 -12.05 10.13 9.88
C PHE A 30 -12.94 10.88 8.88
N PRO A 31 -12.68 12.20 8.65
CA PRO A 31 -13.34 12.93 7.59
C PRO A 31 -13.09 12.23 6.26
N ASN A 32 -14.13 12.00 5.50
CA ASN A 32 -14.06 11.62 4.10
C ASN A 32 -14.31 12.85 3.22
N LEU A 33 -13.88 12.78 1.97
CA LEU A 33 -14.03 13.85 0.98
C LEU A 33 -15.45 13.91 0.41
N HIS A 34 -16.24 12.83 0.54
CA HIS A 34 -17.60 12.76 0.01
C HIS A 34 -17.70 13.22 -1.46
N CYS A 35 -16.75 12.78 -2.30
CA CYS A 35 -16.76 13.12 -3.73
C CYS A 35 -18.00 12.60 -4.46
N ASP A 36 -18.77 11.72 -3.84
CA ASP A 36 -20.07 11.24 -4.29
C ASP A 36 -21.13 12.34 -4.40
N ASN A 37 -20.98 13.45 -3.67
CA ASN A 37 -21.87 14.61 -3.78
C ASN A 37 -21.49 15.58 -4.89
N VAL A 38 -20.24 15.52 -5.38
CA VAL A 38 -19.69 16.47 -6.36
C VAL A 38 -19.70 15.90 -7.77
N TRP A 39 -19.49 14.59 -7.90
CA TRP A 39 -19.45 13.91 -9.18
C TRP A 39 -20.75 13.15 -9.41
N ASP A 40 -21.14 12.96 -10.67
CA ASP A 40 -22.33 12.16 -11.02
C ASP A 40 -22.05 10.64 -11.01
N GLY A 41 -20.76 10.27 -11.00
CA GLY A 41 -20.35 8.87 -11.01
C GLY A 41 -18.84 8.66 -11.21
N PRO A 42 -18.41 7.39 -11.30
CA PRO A 42 -17.01 7.03 -11.46
C PRO A 42 -16.50 7.36 -12.86
N SER A 43 -15.45 8.19 -12.97
CA SER A 43 -14.83 8.57 -14.24
C SER A 43 -13.39 9.06 -14.06
N ALA A 44 -12.51 8.65 -14.98
CA ALA A 44 -11.12 9.10 -15.02
C ALA A 44 -10.98 10.57 -15.44
N ARG A 45 -12.06 11.17 -15.96
CA ARG A 45 -12.12 12.59 -16.36
C ARG A 45 -12.57 13.50 -15.23
N ASN A 46 -12.99 12.95 -14.09
CA ASN A 46 -13.29 13.73 -12.92
C ASN A 46 -12.03 14.47 -12.48
N ASP A 47 -12.14 15.76 -12.19
CA ASP A 47 -11.03 16.53 -11.67
C ASP A 47 -10.96 16.32 -10.15
N PRO A 48 -9.91 15.66 -9.61
CA PRO A 48 -9.76 15.50 -8.16
C PRO A 48 -9.76 16.84 -7.42
N LEU A 49 -9.33 17.92 -8.08
CA LEU A 49 -9.28 19.24 -7.48
C LEU A 49 -10.68 19.81 -7.21
N THR A 50 -11.68 19.53 -8.05
CA THR A 50 -13.04 20.02 -7.82
C THR A 50 -13.65 19.38 -6.58
N CYS A 51 -13.41 18.08 -6.35
CA CYS A 51 -13.80 17.45 -5.10
C CYS A 51 -12.97 18.02 -3.92
N ILE A 52 -11.64 18.08 -4.03
CA ILE A 52 -10.78 18.52 -2.92
C ILE A 52 -11.04 19.99 -2.52
N MET A 53 -11.43 20.86 -3.45
CA MET A 53 -11.68 22.28 -3.18
C MET A 53 -13.16 22.62 -2.98
N ASP A 54 -14.04 21.62 -2.82
CA ASP A 54 -15.46 21.86 -2.59
C ASP A 54 -15.71 22.67 -1.31
N THR A 55 -16.28 23.87 -1.47
CA THR A 55 -16.46 24.83 -0.38
C THR A 55 -17.48 24.36 0.64
N ASP A 56 -18.55 23.71 0.19
CA ASP A 56 -19.63 23.26 1.06
C ASP A 56 -19.14 22.16 2.00
N ARG A 57 -18.31 21.24 1.51
CA ARG A 57 -17.62 20.25 2.35
C ARG A 57 -16.66 20.90 3.33
N ILE A 58 -15.81 21.82 2.86
CA ILE A 58 -14.83 22.51 3.73
C ILE A 58 -15.57 23.24 4.86
N LEU A 59 -16.70 23.87 4.56
CA LEU A 59 -17.59 24.50 5.53
C LEU A 59 -18.28 23.48 6.45
N ALA A 60 -18.74 22.33 5.94
CA ALA A 60 -19.34 21.28 6.77
C ALA A 60 -18.32 20.70 7.77
N GLN A 61 -17.04 20.66 7.40
CA GLN A 61 -15.93 20.19 8.22
C GLN A 61 -15.24 21.32 9.03
N TRP A 62 -15.94 22.45 9.24
CA TRP A 62 -15.39 23.63 9.92
C TRP A 62 -14.72 23.32 11.27
N ARG A 63 -15.16 22.29 11.99
CA ARG A 63 -14.57 21.87 13.27
C ARG A 63 -13.08 21.51 13.15
N MET A 64 -12.68 20.94 12.01
CA MET A 64 -11.28 20.58 11.77
C MET A 64 -10.47 21.77 11.27
N LEU A 65 -11.09 22.68 10.50
CA LEU A 65 -10.45 23.91 10.03
C LEU A 65 -10.36 25.00 11.10
N ALA A 66 -11.15 24.91 12.17
CA ALA A 66 -11.14 25.87 13.27
C ALA A 66 -9.76 25.98 13.93
N MET A 67 -9.00 24.88 14.03
CA MET A 67 -7.67 24.88 14.65
C MET A 67 -6.59 25.56 13.79
N PRO A 68 -6.42 25.23 12.50
CA PRO A 68 -5.57 26.03 11.61
C PRO A 68 -5.96 27.51 11.58
N ALA A 69 -7.27 27.82 11.55
CA ALA A 69 -7.76 29.19 11.57
C ALA A 69 -7.38 29.91 12.88
N LEU A 70 -7.47 29.21 14.02
CA LEU A 70 -7.00 29.72 15.31
C LEU A 70 -5.49 29.98 15.31
N CYS A 71 -4.69 29.07 14.74
CA CYS A 71 -3.24 29.30 14.56
C CYS A 71 -2.95 30.52 13.68
N ALA A 72 -3.69 30.69 12.59
CA ALA A 72 -3.57 31.85 11.70
C ALA A 72 -3.98 33.15 12.40
N PHE A 73 -5.07 33.13 13.17
CA PHE A 73 -5.50 34.26 13.99
C PHE A 73 -4.46 34.61 15.05
N LEU A 74 -3.88 33.62 15.73
CA LEU A 74 -2.80 33.83 16.70
C LEU A 74 -1.55 34.37 16.04
N PHE A 75 -1.21 33.90 14.83
CA PHE A 75 -0.11 34.46 14.05
C PHE A 75 -0.33 35.95 13.78
N VAL A 76 -1.52 36.32 13.27
CA VAL A 76 -1.88 37.73 13.01
C VAL A 76 -1.90 38.54 14.31
N ALA A 77 -2.45 37.98 15.39
CA ALA A 77 -2.51 38.62 16.69
C ALA A 77 -1.10 38.88 17.25
N VAL A 78 -0.19 37.92 17.19
CA VAL A 78 1.21 38.09 17.63
C VAL A 78 1.94 39.10 16.74
N LEU A 79 1.75 39.01 15.42
CA LEU A 79 2.36 39.89 14.43
C LEU A 79 1.95 41.36 14.62
N ILE A 80 0.70 41.62 15.02
CA ILE A 80 0.19 42.98 15.23
C ILE A 80 0.41 43.44 16.69
N ALA A 81 0.16 42.58 17.68
CA ALA A 81 0.23 42.94 19.09
C ALA A 81 1.66 43.24 19.54
N PHE A 82 2.68 42.57 18.99
CA PHE A 82 4.07 42.82 19.39
C PHE A 82 4.56 44.22 18.95
N PRO A 83 4.46 44.65 17.67
CA PRO A 83 4.82 46.00 17.28
C PRO A 83 4.03 47.07 18.05
N ILE A 84 2.73 46.87 18.24
CA ILE A 84 1.88 47.82 19.00
C ILE A 84 2.33 47.88 20.46
N SER A 85 2.50 46.74 21.12
CA SER A 85 2.93 46.70 22.52
C SER A 85 4.33 47.30 22.68
N CYS A 86 5.28 46.94 21.82
CA CYS A 86 6.63 47.50 21.79
C CYS A 86 6.60 49.02 21.59
N PHE A 87 5.84 49.51 20.61
CA PHE A 87 5.66 50.94 20.33
C PHE A 87 5.03 51.68 21.52
N LEU A 88 3.96 51.13 22.09
CA LEU A 88 3.30 51.68 23.27
C LEU A 88 4.22 51.67 24.50
N THR A 89 5.02 50.62 24.73
CA THR A 89 5.99 50.59 25.83
C THR A 89 7.14 51.57 25.62
N CYS A 90 7.63 51.72 24.38
CA CYS A 90 8.68 52.69 24.06
C CYS A 90 8.17 54.13 24.26
N LEU A 91 6.98 54.45 23.77
CA LEU A 91 6.40 55.80 23.90
C LEU A 91 5.89 56.11 25.32
N CYS A 92 5.32 55.12 26.00
CA CYS A 92 4.73 55.30 27.33
C CYS A 92 5.66 54.91 28.49
N SER A 93 6.98 54.83 28.28
CA SER A 93 7.95 54.52 29.35
C SER A 93 7.76 55.42 30.59
N SER A 94 7.26 56.64 30.40
CA SER A 94 6.89 57.57 31.49
C SER A 94 5.64 57.20 32.28
N ARG A 95 4.68 56.44 31.71
CA ARG A 95 3.40 56.08 32.34
C ARG A 95 3.38 54.70 32.99
N CYS A 96 4.33 53.82 32.70
CA CYS A 96 4.45 52.53 33.37
C CYS A 96 5.10 52.64 34.76
N LYS A 97 4.59 53.54 35.61
CA LYS A 97 5.00 53.58 37.02
C LYS A 97 4.24 52.51 37.81
N PRO A 98 4.92 51.72 38.67
CA PRO A 98 4.23 50.81 39.58
C PRO A 98 3.27 51.61 40.46
N SER A 99 2.14 51.01 40.82
CA SER A 99 1.17 51.64 41.74
C SER A 99 1.88 52.03 43.03
N SER A 100 1.83 53.33 43.36
CA SER A 100 2.51 53.87 44.55
C SER A 100 1.95 53.32 45.86
N LYS A 101 0.68 52.89 45.87
CA LYS A 101 -0.02 52.47 47.08
C LYS A 101 0.59 51.24 47.76
N ASP A 102 1.09 50.27 46.97
CA ASP A 102 1.54 48.97 47.50
C ASP A 102 3.01 48.65 47.19
N GLY A 103 3.80 49.66 46.78
CA GLY A 103 5.19 49.48 46.36
C GLY A 103 5.37 48.46 45.22
N GLY A 104 4.33 48.26 44.42
CA GLY A 104 4.28 47.26 43.35
C GLY A 104 4.23 45.79 43.80
N LYS A 105 3.99 45.47 45.09
CA LYS A 105 3.94 44.08 45.58
C LYS A 105 2.89 43.23 44.86
N GLU A 106 1.68 43.76 44.66
CA GLU A 106 0.60 43.04 43.99
C GLU A 106 0.93 42.75 42.51
N GLN A 107 1.48 43.73 41.80
CA GLN A 107 1.92 43.58 40.41
C GLN A 107 3.00 42.52 40.26
N ARG A 108 3.92 42.40 41.23
CA ARG A 108 4.96 41.37 41.24
C ARG A 108 4.38 39.96 41.46
N CYS A 109 3.40 39.83 42.35
CA CYS A 109 2.72 38.55 42.58
C CYS A 109 2.01 38.06 41.31
N CYS A 110 1.33 38.98 40.61
CA CYS A 110 0.70 38.69 39.33
C CYS A 110 1.73 38.29 38.26
N LEU A 111 2.87 38.98 38.17
CA LEU A 111 3.92 38.64 37.20
C LEU A 111 4.53 37.26 37.46
N TRP A 112 4.81 36.91 38.73
CA TRP A 112 5.31 35.59 39.11
C TRP A 112 4.36 34.46 38.72
N MET A 113 3.05 34.70 38.83
CA MET A 113 2.04 33.75 38.39
C MET A 113 2.16 33.46 36.88
N TRP A 114 2.31 34.50 36.05
CA TRP A 114 2.51 34.35 34.60
C TRP A 114 3.84 33.68 34.24
N ILE A 115 4.90 33.92 35.01
CA ILE A 115 6.19 33.23 34.83
C ILE A 115 6.04 31.73 35.09
N MET A 116 5.44 31.34 36.22
CA MET A 116 5.21 29.93 36.55
C MET A 116 4.31 29.27 35.51
N PHE A 117 3.33 30.02 34.99
CA PHE A 117 2.47 29.56 33.92
C PHE A 117 3.23 29.28 32.61
N ALA A 118 4.05 30.23 32.17
CA ALA A 118 4.88 30.07 30.98
C ALA A 118 5.83 28.86 31.11
N LEU A 119 6.39 28.61 32.30
CA LEU A 119 7.19 27.41 32.56
C LEU A 119 6.38 26.12 32.43
N ILE A 120 5.20 26.05 33.06
CA ILE A 120 4.33 24.86 32.97
C ILE A 120 3.98 24.58 31.51
N TRP A 121 3.67 25.63 30.75
CA TRP A 121 3.42 25.51 29.32
C TRP A 121 4.66 25.09 28.53
N ALA A 122 5.86 25.55 28.89
CA ALA A 122 7.10 25.10 28.27
C ALA A 122 7.30 23.58 28.43
N PHE A 123 7.04 23.05 29.62
CA PHE A 123 7.06 21.61 29.85
C PHE A 123 5.95 20.88 29.07
N GLY A 124 4.74 21.45 29.01
CA GLY A 124 3.64 20.90 28.22
C GLY A 124 3.99 20.84 26.73
N VAL A 125 4.51 21.92 26.16
CA VAL A 125 4.97 22.02 24.78
C VAL A 125 6.06 20.99 24.50
N ALA A 126 7.08 20.90 25.36
CA ALA A 126 8.14 19.90 25.22
C ALA A 126 7.57 18.48 25.24
N ALA A 127 6.64 18.17 26.15
CA ALA A 127 5.98 16.87 26.21
C ALA A 127 5.21 16.57 24.92
N PHE A 128 4.34 17.48 24.45
CA PHE A 128 3.58 17.28 23.21
C PHE A 128 4.48 17.12 21.98
N VAL A 129 5.55 17.91 21.89
CA VAL A 129 6.52 17.80 20.78
C VAL A 129 7.25 16.45 20.84
N PHE A 130 7.71 16.03 22.02
CA PHE A 130 8.43 14.75 22.17
C PHE A 130 7.54 13.54 21.93
N PHE A 131 6.33 13.53 22.50
CA PHE A 131 5.38 12.43 22.31
C PHE A 131 4.85 12.40 20.87
N GLY A 132 4.47 13.55 20.31
CA GLY A 132 3.99 13.64 18.93
C GLY A 132 5.02 13.15 17.92
N VAL A 133 6.30 13.54 18.09
CA VAL A 133 7.37 13.09 17.19
C VAL A 133 7.76 11.65 17.43
N LYS A 134 7.75 11.16 18.67
CA LYS A 134 7.99 9.74 18.95
C LYS A 134 6.94 8.86 18.27
N GLN A 135 5.66 9.27 18.32
CA GLN A 135 4.58 8.57 17.63
C GLN A 135 4.79 8.65 16.12
N LEU A 136 5.00 9.85 15.57
CA LEU A 136 5.23 10.04 14.13
C LEU A 136 6.44 9.26 13.61
N TRP A 137 7.52 9.16 14.38
CA TRP A 137 8.73 8.41 14.02
C TRP A 137 8.49 6.90 14.01
N ALA A 138 7.82 6.37 15.04
CA ALA A 138 7.48 4.96 15.11
C ALA A 138 6.60 4.55 13.91
N THR A 139 5.60 5.36 13.59
CA THR A 139 4.70 5.11 12.47
C THR A 139 5.39 5.31 11.12
N SER A 140 6.29 6.28 10.98
CA SER A 140 6.98 6.55 9.71
C SER A 140 7.96 5.43 9.34
N ASN A 141 8.67 4.84 10.32
CA ASN A 141 9.53 3.69 10.03
C ASN A 141 8.70 2.46 9.67
N TYR A 142 7.62 2.20 10.41
CA TYR A 142 6.69 1.14 10.08
C TYR A 142 6.10 1.33 8.67
N PHE A 143 5.72 2.56 8.31
CA PHE A 143 5.29 2.93 6.96
C PHE A 143 6.39 2.61 5.93
N LEU A 144 7.60 3.13 6.09
CA LEU A 144 8.63 2.95 5.07
C LEU A 144 9.01 1.47 4.86
N ASP A 145 9.02 0.66 5.90
CA ASP A 145 9.38 -0.75 5.77
C ASP A 145 8.18 -1.61 5.33
N VAL A 146 6.99 -1.44 5.90
CA VAL A 146 5.82 -2.26 5.55
C VAL A 146 5.12 -1.76 4.29
N THR A 147 4.95 -0.44 4.13
CA THR A 147 4.22 0.14 3.00
C THR A 147 4.99 -0.02 1.69
N LEU A 148 6.31 0.17 1.72
CA LEU A 148 7.09 0.26 0.49
C LEU A 148 7.79 -1.06 0.15
N MET A 149 8.35 -1.78 1.12
CA MET A 149 9.14 -2.98 0.82
C MET A 149 8.29 -4.22 0.65
N ASN A 150 7.27 -4.44 1.48
CA ASN A 150 6.47 -5.66 1.39
C ASN A 150 5.74 -5.80 0.05
N PRO A 151 4.96 -4.81 -0.44
CA PRO A 151 4.24 -4.99 -1.69
C PRO A 151 5.18 -5.07 -2.90
N LEU A 152 6.28 -4.31 -2.90
CA LEU A 152 7.28 -4.43 -3.98
C LEU A 152 7.95 -5.80 -3.98
N ASN A 153 8.28 -6.33 -2.80
CA ASN A 153 8.87 -7.67 -2.70
C ASN A 153 7.86 -8.76 -3.08
N VAL A 154 6.58 -8.59 -2.73
CA VAL A 154 5.50 -9.48 -3.19
C VAL A 154 5.35 -9.42 -4.70
N VAL A 155 5.36 -8.22 -5.31
CA VAL A 155 5.28 -8.06 -6.77
C VAL A 155 6.51 -8.65 -7.44
N ASN A 156 7.72 -8.42 -6.93
CA ASN A 156 8.96 -8.95 -7.48
C ASN A 156 9.03 -10.48 -7.36
N CYS A 157 8.72 -11.02 -6.17
CA CYS A 157 8.66 -12.47 -5.93
C CYS A 157 7.55 -13.13 -6.76
N THR A 158 6.42 -12.45 -6.95
CA THR A 158 5.34 -12.94 -7.82
C THR A 158 5.78 -12.93 -9.28
N ALA A 159 6.39 -11.85 -9.76
CA ALA A 159 6.92 -11.77 -11.11
C ALA A 159 8.00 -12.84 -11.34
N GLU A 160 8.91 -13.03 -10.38
CA GLU A 160 9.95 -14.06 -10.43
C GLU A 160 9.34 -15.46 -10.51
N LYS A 161 8.34 -15.78 -9.67
CA LYS A 161 7.60 -17.05 -9.76
C LYS A 161 6.88 -17.22 -11.08
N VAL A 162 6.23 -16.17 -11.59
CA VAL A 162 5.55 -16.21 -12.90
C VAL A 162 6.53 -16.54 -14.01
N ILE A 163 7.71 -15.90 -14.00
CA ILE A 163 8.75 -16.15 -14.99
C ILE A 163 9.37 -17.53 -14.78
N ASP A 164 9.57 -17.99 -13.55
CA ASP A 164 10.09 -19.33 -13.26
C ASP A 164 9.16 -20.41 -13.81
N PHE A 165 7.86 -20.27 -13.60
CA PHE A 165 6.85 -21.16 -14.16
C PHE A 165 6.70 -21.04 -15.69
N ALA A 166 6.97 -19.86 -16.25
CA ALA A 166 6.97 -19.61 -17.70
C ALA A 166 8.31 -19.90 -18.38
N SER A 167 9.32 -20.35 -17.66
CA SER A 167 10.65 -20.67 -18.19
C SER A 167 10.85 -22.16 -18.36
N ASN A 168 11.64 -22.52 -19.36
CA ASN A 168 12.14 -23.85 -19.57
C ASN A 168 13.37 -24.09 -18.70
N TRP A 169 13.35 -25.16 -17.90
CA TRP A 169 14.46 -25.58 -17.04
C TRP A 169 15.19 -26.83 -17.58
N THR A 170 14.87 -27.32 -18.78
CA THR A 170 15.45 -28.58 -19.30
C THR A 170 16.96 -28.55 -19.48
N SER A 171 17.56 -27.38 -19.72
CA SER A 171 19.02 -27.22 -19.85
C SER A 171 19.73 -27.02 -18.51
N GLY A 172 18.99 -26.92 -17.40
CA GLY A 172 19.51 -26.47 -16.10
C GLY A 172 19.66 -24.94 -15.99
N ASN A 173 19.54 -24.22 -17.10
CA ASN A 173 19.51 -22.76 -17.13
C ASN A 173 18.08 -22.27 -17.41
N ARG A 174 17.76 -21.06 -16.93
CA ARG A 174 16.47 -20.40 -17.14
C ARG A 174 16.38 -19.89 -18.58
N GLU A 175 15.65 -20.58 -19.44
CA GLU A 175 15.41 -20.16 -20.83
C GLU A 175 13.94 -19.77 -21.02
N PRO A 176 13.62 -18.57 -21.55
CA PRO A 176 12.23 -18.22 -21.84
C PRO A 176 11.69 -19.17 -22.91
N TYR A 177 10.45 -19.64 -22.72
CA TYR A 177 9.77 -20.36 -23.79
C TYR A 177 9.53 -19.40 -24.96
N ALA A 178 10.02 -19.78 -26.15
CA ALA A 178 9.98 -18.98 -27.37
C ALA A 178 8.64 -18.24 -27.61
N ASP A 179 8.76 -16.94 -27.94
CA ASP A 179 7.82 -15.96 -28.51
C ASP A 179 6.40 -15.75 -27.91
N GLY A 180 5.97 -16.48 -26.87
CA GLY A 180 4.57 -16.41 -26.41
C GLY A 180 4.24 -15.37 -25.34
N VAL A 181 5.10 -15.20 -24.33
CA VAL A 181 4.75 -14.43 -23.12
C VAL A 181 5.77 -13.31 -22.90
N ASP A 182 5.46 -12.15 -23.46
CA ASP A 182 6.22 -10.92 -23.20
C ASP A 182 6.01 -10.47 -21.74
N VAL A 183 6.87 -10.96 -20.85
CA VAL A 183 6.93 -10.57 -19.44
C VAL A 183 7.69 -9.26 -19.23
N SER A 184 8.23 -8.63 -20.27
CA SER A 184 8.98 -7.36 -20.15
C SER A 184 8.13 -6.24 -19.52
N PHE A 185 6.81 -6.30 -19.72
CA PHE A 185 5.84 -5.42 -19.08
C PHE A 185 5.91 -5.45 -17.54
N PHE A 186 6.06 -6.63 -16.93
CA PHE A 186 6.19 -6.74 -15.48
C PHE A 186 7.51 -6.14 -14.98
N TYR A 187 8.58 -6.25 -15.78
CA TYR A 187 9.86 -5.63 -15.47
C TYR A 187 9.81 -4.10 -15.58
N ASP A 188 9.24 -3.55 -16.64
CA ASP A 188 9.18 -2.09 -16.81
C ASP A 188 8.30 -1.43 -15.74
N ILE A 189 7.19 -2.07 -15.35
CA ILE A 189 6.37 -1.57 -14.24
C ILE A 189 7.07 -1.72 -12.90
N SER A 190 7.66 -2.89 -12.62
CA SER A 190 8.32 -3.12 -11.34
C SER A 190 9.54 -2.21 -11.18
N GLU A 191 10.33 -2.00 -12.23
CA GLU A 191 11.49 -1.11 -12.21
C GLU A 191 11.07 0.35 -12.00
N ASN A 192 10.04 0.84 -12.71
CA ASN A 192 9.54 2.19 -12.51
C ASN A 192 8.96 2.39 -11.10
N ALA A 193 8.23 1.40 -10.58
CA ALA A 193 7.69 1.44 -9.23
C ALA A 193 8.81 1.42 -8.19
N VAL A 194 9.79 0.51 -8.31
CA VAL A 194 10.96 0.44 -7.44
C VAL A 194 11.74 1.75 -7.48
N ARG A 195 11.98 2.33 -8.64
CA ARG A 195 12.71 3.60 -8.78
C ARG A 195 12.02 4.77 -8.08
N VAL A 196 10.69 4.90 -8.22
CA VAL A 196 9.92 5.94 -7.52
C VAL A 196 9.98 5.71 -6.02
N VAL A 197 9.85 4.46 -5.57
CA VAL A 197 9.90 4.10 -4.17
C VAL A 197 11.30 4.31 -3.56
N GLU A 198 12.37 3.96 -4.26
CA GLU A 198 13.75 4.22 -3.84
C GLU A 198 14.04 5.72 -3.76
N MET A 199 13.54 6.50 -4.72
CA MET A 199 13.65 7.96 -4.68
C MET A 199 12.92 8.55 -3.46
N LEU A 200 11.71 8.07 -3.17
CA LEU A 200 10.96 8.46 -1.99
C LEU A 200 11.65 8.02 -0.71
N ARG A 201 12.21 6.81 -0.66
CA ARG A 201 12.94 6.26 0.49
C ARG A 201 14.20 7.07 0.77
N GLY A 202 15.00 7.38 -0.26
CA GLY A 202 16.21 8.18 -0.13
C GLY A 202 15.88 9.55 0.44
N ARG A 203 14.86 10.22 -0.09
CA ARG A 203 14.46 11.55 0.37
C ARG A 203 13.81 11.51 1.76
N ALA A 204 12.84 10.62 1.99
CA ALA A 204 12.10 10.56 3.25
C ALA A 204 12.96 10.02 4.40
N GLY A 205 13.83 9.04 4.14
CA GLY A 205 14.69 8.42 5.16
C GLY A 205 15.62 9.41 5.85
N ASP A 206 16.16 10.36 5.10
CA ASP A 206 17.02 11.41 5.65
C ASP A 206 16.23 12.39 6.53
N TYR A 207 15.04 12.81 6.08
CA TYR A 207 14.17 13.69 6.87
C TYR A 207 13.62 12.99 8.13
N ILE A 208 13.25 11.71 8.05
CA ILE A 208 12.70 10.95 9.19
C ILE A 208 13.76 10.73 10.27
N LYS A 209 15.03 10.51 9.90
CA LYS A 209 16.13 10.41 10.88
C LYS A 209 16.41 11.73 11.59
N LEU A 210 16.26 12.86 10.88
CA LEU A 210 16.48 14.19 11.44
C LEU A 210 15.35 14.64 12.36
N LEU A 211 14.13 14.12 12.16
CA LEU A 211 12.93 14.56 12.84
C LEU A 211 13.01 14.48 14.38
N PRO A 212 13.40 13.35 15.02
CA PRO A 212 13.52 13.29 16.48
C PRO A 212 14.56 14.27 17.02
N VAL A 213 15.70 14.40 16.34
CA VAL A 213 16.79 15.29 16.76
C VAL A 213 16.33 16.75 16.75
N VAL A 214 15.70 17.18 15.66
CA VAL A 214 15.15 18.54 15.54
C VAL A 214 14.08 18.77 16.59
N SER A 215 13.21 17.80 16.84
CA SER A 215 12.14 17.95 17.83
C SER A 215 12.66 17.99 19.27
N TYR A 216 13.68 17.20 19.61
CA TYR A 216 14.36 17.30 20.91
C TYR A 216 15.04 18.65 21.09
N ALA A 217 15.68 19.17 20.04
CA ALA A 217 16.25 20.51 20.05
C ALA A 217 15.16 21.59 20.22
N VAL A 218 14.07 21.52 19.47
CA VAL A 218 12.96 22.49 19.55
C VAL A 218 12.31 22.48 20.94
N GLY A 219 12.00 21.31 21.50
CA GLY A 219 11.41 21.21 22.83
C GLY A 219 12.35 21.68 23.95
N SER A 220 13.65 21.35 23.87
CA SER A 220 14.64 21.83 24.85
C SER A 220 14.91 23.33 24.73
N VAL A 221 14.94 23.88 23.50
CA VAL A 221 15.07 25.32 23.24
C VAL A 221 13.90 26.10 23.86
N CYS A 222 12.67 25.59 23.81
CA CYS A 222 11.54 26.22 24.51
C CYS A 222 11.80 26.40 26.01
N ILE A 223 12.26 25.35 26.69
CA ILE A 223 12.54 25.39 28.13
C ILE A 223 13.74 26.32 28.41
N ALA A 224 14.80 26.21 27.61
CA ALA A 224 16.00 27.02 27.75
C ALA A 224 15.70 28.52 27.53
N LEU A 225 14.84 28.86 26.58
CA LEU A 225 14.41 30.23 26.32
C LEU A 225 13.56 30.79 27.45
N MET A 226 12.81 29.96 28.18
CA MET A 226 11.96 30.41 29.29
C MET A 226 12.75 30.59 30.60
N ALA A 227 13.86 29.88 30.79
CA ALA A 227 14.69 29.97 32.00
C ALA A 227 15.21 31.40 32.32
N PRO A 228 15.67 32.21 31.34
CA PRO A 228 16.03 33.61 31.57
C PRO A 228 14.95 34.45 32.24
N MET A 229 13.64 34.20 32.00
CA MET A 229 12.58 34.92 32.71
C MET A 229 12.65 34.71 34.21
N VAL A 230 12.90 33.46 34.64
CA VAL A 230 13.03 33.11 36.06
C VAL A 230 14.27 33.75 36.65
N ILE A 231 15.40 33.69 35.94
CA ILE A 231 16.66 34.28 36.40
C ILE A 231 16.52 35.79 36.55
N LEU A 232 15.93 36.48 35.56
CA LEU A 232 15.70 37.94 35.62
C LEU A 232 14.74 38.31 36.76
N ALA A 233 13.67 37.52 36.96
CA ALA A 233 12.73 37.73 38.05
C ALA A 233 13.36 37.50 39.44
N CYS A 234 14.23 36.50 39.57
CA CYS A 234 14.95 36.17 40.80
C CYS A 234 16.04 37.20 41.12
N CYS A 235 16.92 37.48 40.16
CA CYS A 235 18.09 38.33 40.38
C CYS A 235 17.74 39.81 40.56
N ARG A 236 16.55 40.26 40.11
CA ARG A 236 16.09 41.67 40.13
C ARG A 236 17.08 42.68 39.53
N ARG A 237 18.12 42.19 38.84
CA ARG A 237 19.29 42.93 38.37
C ARG A 237 19.48 42.63 36.90
N GLY A 238 18.65 43.24 36.06
CA GLY A 238 18.87 43.30 34.62
C GLY A 238 19.07 44.75 34.19
N PRO A 239 19.99 45.06 33.24
CA PRO A 239 19.86 46.28 32.46
C PRO A 239 18.54 46.23 31.66
N LEU A 240 17.89 47.37 31.48
CA LEU A 240 16.58 47.48 30.80
C LEU A 240 16.57 46.82 29.40
N ILE A 241 17.73 46.75 28.75
CA ILE A 241 17.91 46.22 27.39
C ILE A 241 17.71 44.69 27.34
N VAL A 242 18.06 43.94 28.40
CA VAL A 242 18.04 42.46 28.34
C VAL A 242 16.61 41.90 28.16
N PRO A 243 15.59 42.32 28.93
CA PRO A 243 14.21 41.90 28.70
C PRO A 243 13.70 42.21 27.29
N GLU A 244 14.09 43.34 26.69
CA GLU A 244 13.68 43.73 25.34
C GLU A 244 14.28 42.80 24.29
N CYS A 245 15.57 42.46 24.39
CA CYS A 245 16.20 41.48 23.51
C CYS A 245 15.51 40.10 23.58
N PHE A 246 15.15 39.66 24.79
CA PHE A 246 14.40 38.41 24.96
C PHE A 246 12.98 38.50 24.39
N ALA A 247 12.32 39.65 24.50
CA ALA A 247 11.01 39.86 23.88
C ALA A 247 11.09 39.75 22.35
N CYS A 248 12.13 40.31 21.72
CA CYS A 248 12.39 40.14 20.29
C CYS A 248 12.64 38.67 19.93
N ALA A 249 13.43 37.94 20.72
CA ALA A 249 13.65 36.52 20.50
C ALA A 249 12.33 35.73 20.59
N TYR A 250 11.55 35.95 21.65
CA TYR A 250 10.25 35.30 21.84
C TYR A 250 9.27 35.64 20.73
N PHE A 251 9.30 36.86 20.18
CA PHE A 251 8.50 37.23 19.02
C PHE A 251 8.84 36.36 17.81
N VAL A 252 10.14 36.23 17.47
CA VAL A 252 10.59 35.40 16.34
C VAL A 252 10.18 33.94 16.54
N PHE A 253 10.44 33.37 17.72
CA PHE A 253 10.05 31.99 18.02
C PHE A 253 8.53 31.81 18.03
N GLY A 254 7.77 32.77 18.56
CA GLY A 254 6.30 32.76 18.53
C GLY A 254 5.76 32.68 17.10
N LEU A 255 6.31 33.47 16.16
CA LEU A 255 5.94 33.42 14.75
C LEU A 255 6.28 32.06 14.12
N VAL A 256 7.48 31.55 14.34
CA VAL A 256 7.92 30.23 13.82
C VAL A 256 7.01 29.12 14.33
N PHE A 257 6.69 29.13 15.63
CA PHE A 257 5.80 28.13 16.23
C PHE A 257 4.36 28.24 15.71
N SER A 258 3.86 29.46 15.49
CA SER A 258 2.52 29.69 14.94
C SER A 258 2.39 29.18 13.50
N VAL A 259 3.39 29.46 12.65
CA VAL A 259 3.42 28.97 11.26
C VAL A 259 3.58 27.45 11.24
N GLY A 260 4.52 26.92 12.05
CA GLY A 260 4.72 25.47 12.19
C GLY A 260 3.46 24.75 12.64
N GLY A 261 2.75 25.29 13.63
CA GLY A 261 1.46 24.77 14.10
C GLY A 261 0.40 24.77 13.01
N ALA A 262 0.27 25.86 12.23
CA ALA A 262 -0.70 25.93 11.13
C ALA A 262 -0.41 24.88 10.05
N VAL A 263 0.85 24.74 9.63
CA VAL A 263 1.26 23.73 8.63
C VAL A 263 0.98 22.31 9.14
N LEU A 264 1.33 22.01 10.39
CA LEU A 264 1.11 20.69 10.97
C LEU A 264 -0.38 20.37 11.13
N PHE A 265 -1.22 21.34 11.49
CA PHE A 265 -2.67 21.11 11.52
C PHE A 265 -3.24 20.83 10.12
N LEU A 266 -2.75 21.52 9.09
CA LEU A 266 -3.13 21.24 7.71
C LEU A 266 -2.69 19.83 7.27
N LEU A 267 -1.48 19.41 7.68
CA LEU A 267 -1.01 18.05 7.43
C LEU A 267 -1.83 17.00 8.19
N SER A 268 -2.22 17.28 9.43
CA SER A 268 -3.11 16.42 10.22
C SER A 268 -4.50 16.31 9.59
N TYR A 269 -5.04 17.41 9.06
CA TYR A 269 -6.29 17.38 8.30
C TYR A 269 -6.15 16.55 7.02
N ALA A 270 -5.09 16.80 6.24
CA ALA A 270 -4.83 16.06 5.02
C ALA A 270 -4.65 14.56 5.27
N SER A 271 -3.90 14.17 6.30
CA SER A 271 -3.74 12.76 6.68
C SER A 271 -5.06 12.14 7.08
N SER A 272 -5.87 12.85 7.87
CA SER A 272 -7.21 12.41 8.28
C SER A 272 -8.13 12.20 7.07
N SER A 273 -8.11 13.13 6.09
CA SER A 273 -8.91 13.01 4.87
C SER A 273 -8.50 11.82 4.02
N VAL A 274 -7.19 11.62 3.84
CA VAL A 274 -6.66 10.44 3.12
C VAL A 274 -7.12 9.16 3.83
N CYS A 275 -7.05 9.13 5.15
CA CYS A 275 -7.49 7.99 5.95
C CYS A 275 -8.98 7.68 5.82
N GLY A 276 -9.83 8.70 5.78
CA GLY A 276 -11.27 8.52 5.49
C GLY A 276 -11.51 7.90 4.12
N GLU A 277 -10.74 8.30 3.10
CA GLU A 277 -10.84 7.73 1.75
C GLU A 277 -10.36 6.28 1.66
N ILE A 278 -9.29 5.94 2.39
CA ILE A 278 -8.82 4.55 2.49
C ILE A 278 -9.89 3.66 3.12
N ALA A 279 -10.54 4.12 4.19
CA ALA A 279 -11.62 3.39 4.83
C ALA A 279 -12.82 3.18 3.88
N LEU A 280 -13.20 4.22 3.13
CA LEU A 280 -14.24 4.10 2.10
C LEU A 280 -13.87 3.07 1.03
N HIS A 281 -12.61 3.06 0.57
CA HIS A 281 -12.17 2.10 -0.43
C HIS A 281 -12.18 0.65 0.10
N ARG A 282 -11.76 0.41 1.34
CA ARG A 282 -11.84 -0.92 1.96
C ARG A 282 -13.28 -1.43 2.03
N GLU A 283 -14.24 -0.53 2.25
CA GLU A 283 -15.68 -0.84 2.25
C GLU A 283 -16.31 -0.83 0.83
N ARG A 284 -15.52 -0.61 -0.23
CA ARG A 284 -15.98 -0.43 -1.63
C ARG A 284 -17.05 0.65 -1.80
N LYS A 285 -17.02 1.66 -0.92
CA LYS A 285 -17.93 2.80 -0.95
C LYS A 285 -17.42 3.87 -1.92
N PRO A 286 -18.31 4.73 -2.42
CA PRO A 286 -17.91 5.80 -3.32
C PRO A 286 -16.98 6.79 -2.57
N GLY A 287 -15.91 7.17 -3.24
CA GLY A 287 -14.82 8.01 -2.71
C GLY A 287 -13.82 8.32 -3.84
N ILE A 288 -12.80 9.14 -3.56
CA ILE A 288 -11.82 9.57 -4.57
C ILE A 288 -11.09 8.37 -5.19
N ILE A 289 -10.75 7.37 -4.38
CA ILE A 289 -10.05 6.17 -4.86
C ILE A 289 -10.98 5.35 -5.75
N GLN A 290 -12.24 5.15 -5.35
CA GLN A 290 -13.20 4.32 -6.07
C GLN A 290 -13.66 4.97 -7.38
N TRP A 291 -13.91 6.29 -7.37
CA TRP A 291 -14.53 7.01 -8.48
C TRP A 291 -13.54 7.69 -9.42
N TYR A 292 -12.32 7.95 -8.97
CA TYR A 292 -11.27 8.52 -9.80
C TYR A 292 -10.08 7.57 -9.93
N GLY A 293 -9.58 7.02 -8.81
CA GLY A 293 -8.42 6.14 -8.79
C GLY A 293 -8.57 4.87 -9.66
N ILE A 294 -9.66 4.12 -9.49
CA ILE A 294 -9.92 2.91 -10.29
C ILE A 294 -10.12 3.23 -11.78
N PRO A 295 -11.00 4.17 -12.18
CA PRO A 295 -11.13 4.50 -13.60
C PRO A 295 -9.83 5.01 -14.22
N LEU A 296 -9.03 5.79 -13.49
CA LEU A 296 -7.72 6.25 -13.96
C LEU A 296 -6.77 5.08 -14.16
N CYS A 297 -6.70 4.17 -13.18
CA CYS A 297 -5.92 2.95 -13.29
C CYS A 297 -6.36 2.10 -14.49
N ASN A 298 -7.67 1.88 -14.67
CA ASN A 298 -8.21 1.16 -15.83
C ASN A 298 -7.85 1.85 -17.16
N SER A 299 -7.87 3.19 -17.20
CA SER A 299 -7.53 3.95 -18.42
C SER A 299 -6.05 3.85 -18.80
N LYS A 300 -5.16 3.79 -17.81
CA LYS A 300 -3.70 3.75 -17.99
C LYS A 300 -3.19 2.34 -18.21
N PHE A 301 -3.64 1.38 -17.41
CA PHE A 301 -3.18 0.00 -17.45
C PHE A 301 -3.96 -0.87 -18.43
N ARG A 302 -5.17 -0.47 -18.86
CA ARG A 302 -6.07 -1.23 -19.75
C ARG A 302 -6.06 -2.73 -19.41
N PRO A 303 -6.46 -3.10 -18.18
CA PRO A 303 -6.36 -4.48 -17.71
C PRO A 303 -7.08 -5.46 -18.63
N ASP A 304 -8.14 -5.04 -19.32
CA ASP A 304 -8.86 -5.83 -20.32
C ASP A 304 -7.97 -6.24 -21.50
N ALA A 305 -7.09 -5.36 -21.97
CA ALA A 305 -6.18 -5.66 -23.07
C ALA A 305 -5.13 -6.70 -22.64
N ILE A 306 -4.69 -6.64 -21.39
CA ILE A 306 -3.73 -7.61 -20.84
C ILE A 306 -4.43 -8.93 -20.58
N ASN A 307 -5.62 -8.93 -19.97
CA ASN A 307 -6.45 -10.12 -19.80
C ASN A 307 -6.72 -10.80 -21.13
N LYS A 308 -6.96 -10.03 -22.20
CA LYS A 308 -7.11 -10.57 -23.55
C LYS A 308 -5.83 -11.24 -24.05
N LYS A 309 -4.67 -10.58 -23.94
CA LYS A 309 -3.37 -11.19 -24.30
C LYS A 309 -3.09 -12.48 -23.52
N VAL A 310 -3.39 -12.48 -22.22
CA VAL A 310 -3.26 -13.65 -21.34
C VAL A 310 -4.18 -14.78 -21.80
N THR A 311 -5.43 -14.46 -22.12
CA THR A 311 -6.42 -15.44 -22.61
C THR A 311 -6.02 -15.99 -23.98
N ASP A 312 -5.55 -15.14 -24.89
CA ASP A 312 -5.07 -15.54 -26.21
C ASP A 312 -3.83 -16.45 -26.11
N ALA A 313 -2.92 -16.16 -25.17
CA ALA A 313 -1.77 -17.01 -24.86
C ALA A 313 -2.20 -18.37 -24.26
N GLU A 314 -3.16 -18.37 -23.33
CA GLU A 314 -3.75 -19.61 -22.78
C GLU A 314 -4.34 -20.49 -23.90
N ILE A 315 -5.16 -19.91 -24.77
CA ILE A 315 -5.77 -20.62 -25.91
C ILE A 315 -4.68 -21.12 -26.87
N GLY A 316 -3.65 -20.31 -27.14
CA GLY A 316 -2.53 -20.69 -28.01
C GLY A 316 -1.80 -21.94 -27.51
N ILE A 317 -1.44 -21.94 -26.23
CA ILE A 317 -0.75 -23.08 -25.59
C ILE A 317 -1.65 -24.31 -25.53
N CYS A 318 -2.93 -24.14 -25.22
CA CYS A 318 -3.89 -25.25 -25.19
C CYS A 318 -4.11 -25.86 -26.58
N ARG A 319 -4.23 -25.03 -27.62
CA ARG A 319 -4.31 -25.51 -29.00
C ARG A 319 -3.04 -26.21 -29.47
N GLU A 320 -1.85 -25.70 -29.11
CA GLU A 320 -0.59 -26.36 -29.44
C GLU A 320 -0.53 -27.76 -28.80
N ALA A 321 -0.89 -27.87 -27.52
CA ALA A 321 -0.96 -29.14 -26.82
C ALA A 321 -1.97 -30.11 -27.46
N CYS A 322 -3.16 -29.62 -27.82
CA CYS A 322 -4.18 -30.46 -28.44
C CYS A 322 -3.88 -30.80 -29.90
N ASN A 323 -3.21 -29.94 -30.67
CA ASN A 323 -2.71 -30.27 -32.00
C ASN A 323 -1.67 -31.39 -31.92
N TYR A 324 -0.71 -31.29 -31.01
CA TYR A 324 0.29 -32.34 -30.79
C TYR A 324 -0.36 -33.67 -30.40
N LEU A 325 -1.40 -33.61 -29.56
CA LEU A 325 -2.19 -34.78 -29.18
C LEU A 325 -2.92 -35.37 -30.40
N LEU A 326 -3.62 -34.54 -31.19
CA LEU A 326 -4.36 -34.94 -32.39
C LEU A 326 -3.46 -35.53 -33.48
N ASP A 327 -2.20 -35.12 -33.58
CA ASP A 327 -1.24 -35.73 -34.50
C ASP A 327 -0.92 -37.19 -34.13
N ASN A 328 -1.07 -37.54 -32.85
CA ASN A 328 -0.68 -38.83 -32.30
C ASN A 328 -1.85 -39.69 -31.79
N CYS A 329 -3.07 -39.13 -31.74
CA CYS A 329 -4.29 -39.81 -31.27
C CYS A 329 -5.40 -39.87 -32.33
N ASP A 330 -6.22 -40.91 -32.27
CA ASP A 330 -7.51 -40.97 -32.96
C ASP A 330 -8.60 -41.53 -32.01
N ASN A 331 -9.85 -41.56 -32.49
CA ASN A 331 -10.98 -42.11 -31.74
C ASN A 331 -11.31 -43.56 -32.14
N LEU A 332 -10.38 -44.23 -32.84
CA LEU A 332 -10.56 -45.62 -33.27
C LEU A 332 -9.96 -46.54 -32.22
N ASP A 333 -10.81 -46.98 -31.31
CA ASP A 333 -10.49 -48.08 -30.42
C ASP A 333 -10.50 -49.35 -31.28
N MET A 334 -9.35 -49.76 -31.83
CA MET A 334 -9.21 -51.04 -32.54
C MET A 334 -9.28 -52.19 -31.52
N ARG A 335 -10.44 -52.33 -30.89
CA ARG A 335 -10.93 -53.54 -30.21
C ARG A 335 -11.55 -54.51 -31.21
N GLY A 336 -11.12 -54.45 -32.48
CA GLY A 336 -11.38 -55.51 -33.45
C GLY A 336 -10.54 -56.73 -33.05
N PRO A 337 -11.14 -57.92 -32.89
CA PRO A 337 -10.45 -59.08 -32.36
C PRO A 337 -9.29 -59.44 -33.28
N SER A 338 -8.09 -59.54 -32.69
CA SER A 338 -6.90 -60.23 -33.17
C SER A 338 -6.60 -60.09 -34.67
N MET A 339 -5.46 -59.48 -35.00
CA MET A 339 -4.75 -59.74 -36.27
C MET A 339 -4.38 -61.23 -36.37
N SER A 340 -5.35 -62.09 -36.62
CA SER A 340 -5.16 -63.44 -37.09
C SER A 340 -4.81 -63.35 -38.56
N ARG A 341 -3.50 -63.43 -38.86
CA ARG A 341 -2.92 -63.76 -40.16
C ARG A 341 -3.60 -63.12 -41.36
N PHE A 342 -3.05 -61.99 -41.80
CA PHE A 342 -3.15 -61.58 -43.20
C PHE A 342 -2.39 -62.59 -44.08
N SER A 343 -3.06 -63.67 -44.47
CA SER A 343 -2.79 -64.37 -45.72
C SER A 343 -3.84 -63.89 -46.71
N GLY A 344 -3.38 -63.45 -47.89
CA GLY A 344 -4.13 -62.60 -48.80
C GLY A 344 -5.53 -63.08 -49.15
N SER A 345 -6.45 -62.13 -49.20
CA SER A 345 -7.63 -62.09 -50.08
C SER A 345 -8.22 -60.70 -49.97
N SER A 346 -8.28 -60.01 -51.10
CA SER A 346 -8.92 -58.71 -51.29
C SER A 346 -10.38 -58.75 -50.81
N VAL A 347 -10.73 -57.93 -49.82
CA VAL A 347 -12.12 -57.71 -49.41
C VAL A 347 -12.50 -56.26 -49.72
N SER A 348 -13.52 -56.15 -50.55
CA SER A 348 -14.16 -54.91 -51.01
C SER A 348 -14.86 -54.21 -49.85
N TYR A 349 -14.68 -52.89 -49.77
CA TYR A 349 -15.32 -51.99 -48.81
C TYR A 349 -16.80 -51.82 -49.17
N ASP A 350 -17.69 -52.26 -48.28
CA ASP A 350 -19.06 -51.71 -48.20
C ASP A 350 -19.24 -51.05 -46.84
N GLY A 351 -19.69 -49.80 -46.89
CA GLY A 351 -19.81 -48.91 -45.75
C GLY A 351 -20.88 -49.34 -44.76
N TYR A 352 -20.55 -49.27 -43.47
CA TYR A 352 -21.55 -49.19 -42.42
C TYR A 352 -21.07 -48.25 -41.33
N VAL A 353 -21.77 -47.12 -41.19
CA VAL A 353 -21.56 -46.09 -40.18
C VAL A 353 -22.27 -46.55 -38.89
N PRO A 354 -21.57 -46.80 -37.77
CA PRO A 354 -22.23 -47.14 -36.52
C PRO A 354 -22.68 -45.85 -35.82
N SER A 355 -23.97 -45.53 -35.99
CA SER A 355 -24.68 -44.59 -35.13
C SER A 355 -25.19 -45.35 -33.91
N GLY A 356 -24.65 -45.04 -32.73
CA GLY A 356 -24.94 -45.79 -31.52
C GLY A 356 -24.61 -45.00 -30.26
N TYR A 357 -25.43 -43.99 -29.99
CA TYR A 357 -25.48 -43.28 -28.71
C TYR A 357 -25.71 -44.28 -27.56
N LEU A 358 -24.66 -44.58 -26.80
CA LEU A 358 -24.77 -45.32 -25.56
C LEU A 358 -25.43 -44.44 -24.49
N LYS A 359 -26.72 -44.72 -24.23
CA LYS A 359 -27.44 -44.29 -23.04
C LYS A 359 -26.82 -44.97 -21.82
N ASP A 360 -26.32 -44.17 -20.90
CA ASP A 360 -25.93 -44.64 -19.58
C ASP A 360 -27.17 -45.11 -18.79
N ARG A 361 -27.07 -46.32 -18.27
CA ARG A 361 -28.10 -47.03 -17.52
C ARG A 361 -27.72 -46.90 -16.04
N ASN A 362 -27.83 -45.68 -15.50
CA ASN A 362 -28.10 -45.35 -14.09
C ASN A 362 -28.08 -43.83 -13.89
N GLY A 363 -29.13 -43.16 -14.37
CA GLY A 363 -29.30 -41.70 -14.34
C GLY A 363 -29.15 -41.06 -12.96
N LYS A 364 -27.92 -40.73 -12.57
CA LYS A 364 -27.59 -39.73 -11.56
C LYS A 364 -26.36 -38.92 -12.01
N PRO A 365 -26.45 -37.58 -12.03
CA PRO A 365 -25.32 -36.72 -12.36
C PRO A 365 -24.29 -36.77 -11.23
N ASN A 366 -23.07 -37.21 -11.53
CA ASN A 366 -21.94 -37.10 -10.62
C ASN A 366 -21.48 -35.64 -10.54
N THR A 367 -22.10 -34.88 -9.64
CA THR A 367 -21.52 -33.66 -9.09
C THR A 367 -20.53 -34.03 -7.99
N ARG A 368 -19.24 -34.06 -8.31
CA ARG A 368 -18.19 -33.92 -7.29
C ARG A 368 -16.96 -33.26 -7.90
N SER A 369 -17.02 -31.93 -7.95
CA SER A 369 -15.83 -31.09 -7.92
C SER A 369 -15.20 -31.14 -6.52
N SER A 370 -13.92 -30.73 -6.47
CA SER A 370 -13.07 -30.46 -5.30
C SER A 370 -12.70 -31.65 -4.42
N ASP A 371 -11.48 -32.15 -4.60
CA ASP A 371 -10.47 -32.30 -3.54
C ASP A 371 -9.09 -32.46 -4.20
N ILE A 372 -8.42 -31.31 -4.40
CA ILE A 372 -7.02 -31.22 -4.85
C ILE A 372 -6.15 -31.23 -3.60
N SER A 373 -5.40 -32.30 -3.38
CA SER A 373 -4.31 -32.34 -2.38
C SER A 373 -2.98 -31.98 -3.08
N PRO A 374 -2.26 -30.93 -2.64
CA PRO A 374 -1.07 -30.43 -3.31
C PRO A 374 0.20 -31.05 -2.72
N ASP A 375 0.48 -32.32 -2.98
CA ASP A 375 1.75 -32.95 -2.58
C ASP A 375 2.20 -33.97 -3.64
N ALA A 376 2.96 -33.49 -4.64
CA ALA A 376 3.83 -34.36 -5.43
C ALA A 376 5.09 -33.57 -5.82
N PRO A 377 6.29 -34.03 -5.43
CA PRO A 377 7.52 -33.23 -5.43
C PRO A 377 8.10 -33.05 -6.83
N ALA A 378 8.54 -31.81 -7.09
CA ALA A 378 9.34 -31.41 -8.24
C ALA A 378 10.75 -32.00 -8.13
N SER A 379 10.93 -33.26 -8.54
CA SER A 379 12.26 -33.83 -8.77
C SER A 379 12.19 -34.98 -9.77
N PHE A 380 11.75 -34.71 -10.99
CA PHE A 380 11.85 -35.66 -12.11
C PHE A 380 11.96 -34.85 -13.41
N ILE A 381 13.18 -34.64 -13.90
CA ILE A 381 13.62 -34.54 -15.31
C ILE A 381 15.14 -34.39 -15.24
N ALA A 382 15.86 -35.49 -15.38
CA ALA A 382 17.30 -35.49 -15.58
C ALA A 382 17.67 -36.76 -16.35
N SER A 383 17.36 -36.82 -17.65
CA SER A 383 17.95 -37.82 -18.54
C SER A 383 17.62 -37.55 -20.01
N GLY A 384 18.67 -37.28 -20.78
CA GLY A 384 18.86 -37.90 -22.10
C GLY A 384 18.43 -37.08 -23.33
N PHE A 385 19.33 -36.23 -23.80
CA PHE A 385 19.35 -35.65 -25.15
C PHE A 385 19.44 -36.77 -26.22
N VAL A 386 18.48 -36.83 -27.16
CA VAL A 386 18.72 -37.40 -28.49
C VAL A 386 18.03 -36.50 -29.52
N SER A 387 18.83 -35.68 -30.20
CA SER A 387 18.43 -34.91 -31.38
C SER A 387 18.16 -35.88 -32.53
N HIS A 388 16.90 -36.00 -32.97
CA HIS A 388 16.55 -36.65 -34.23
C HIS A 388 15.83 -35.66 -35.13
N ALA A 389 16.63 -34.92 -35.90
CA ALA A 389 16.15 -34.21 -37.07
C ALA A 389 16.00 -35.21 -38.23
N ALA A 390 14.82 -35.15 -38.87
CA ALA A 390 14.56 -35.52 -40.26
C ALA A 390 14.70 -37.00 -40.68
N ALA A 391 13.72 -37.82 -40.31
CA ALA A 391 13.36 -38.99 -41.12
C ALA A 391 12.28 -38.60 -42.15
N ARG A 392 12.69 -38.05 -43.30
CA ARG A 392 11.88 -37.99 -44.53
C ARG A 392 12.24 -39.16 -45.42
N ASN A 393 11.33 -40.13 -45.59
CA ASN A 393 10.94 -40.76 -46.87
C ASN A 393 10.38 -42.19 -46.74
N VAL A 394 9.44 -42.48 -47.66
CA VAL A 394 8.97 -43.77 -48.19
C VAL A 394 7.78 -44.48 -47.51
N GLY A 395 6.64 -44.53 -48.24
CA GLY A 395 5.83 -45.75 -48.39
C GLY A 395 4.54 -45.90 -47.56
N GLY A 396 3.42 -45.36 -48.04
CA GLY A 396 2.09 -46.01 -48.14
C GLY A 396 1.40 -46.70 -46.94
N THR A 397 1.94 -46.71 -45.73
CA THR A 397 1.26 -47.24 -44.54
C THR A 397 0.59 -46.09 -43.81
N PHE A 398 -0.73 -46.13 -43.65
CA PHE A 398 -1.47 -45.21 -42.80
C PHE A 398 -0.70 -45.01 -41.48
N PRO A 399 -0.35 -43.78 -41.08
CA PRO A 399 0.37 -43.56 -39.84
C PRO A 399 -0.55 -44.00 -38.70
N VAL A 400 -0.34 -45.23 -38.21
CA VAL A 400 -1.10 -45.79 -37.11
C VAL A 400 -0.82 -44.92 -35.89
N LYS A 401 -1.85 -44.19 -35.45
CA LYS A 401 -1.80 -43.38 -34.25
C LYS A 401 -1.87 -44.30 -33.03
N VAL A 402 -0.95 -44.09 -32.10
CA VAL A 402 -0.70 -44.98 -30.95
C VAL A 402 -1.57 -44.65 -29.74
N LEU A 403 -2.23 -43.49 -29.74
CA LEU A 403 -3.08 -43.01 -28.66
C LEU A 403 -4.56 -43.03 -29.06
N THR A 404 -5.43 -43.24 -28.09
CA THR A 404 -6.87 -42.93 -28.17
C THR A 404 -7.08 -41.53 -27.57
N CYS A 405 -7.69 -40.61 -28.32
CA CYS A 405 -7.88 -39.24 -27.83
C CYS A 405 -8.83 -39.22 -26.63
N GLY A 406 -8.44 -38.53 -25.55
CA GLY A 406 -9.35 -38.30 -24.42
C GLY A 406 -10.57 -37.48 -24.85
N LYS A 407 -11.71 -37.72 -24.18
CA LYS A 407 -13.01 -37.09 -24.50
C LYS A 407 -13.47 -37.22 -25.97
N ASN A 408 -12.86 -38.08 -26.76
CA ASN A 408 -13.09 -38.21 -28.19
C ASN A 408 -12.88 -36.90 -28.97
N ILE A 409 -11.92 -36.06 -28.57
CA ILE A 409 -11.68 -34.80 -29.28
C ILE A 409 -11.35 -35.05 -30.77
N THR A 410 -11.80 -34.15 -31.63
CA THR A 410 -11.56 -34.22 -33.08
C THR A 410 -10.87 -32.98 -33.64
N SER A 411 -10.91 -31.88 -32.90
CA SER A 411 -10.34 -30.60 -33.28
C SER A 411 -9.65 -29.92 -32.10
N SER A 412 -8.65 -29.08 -32.39
CA SER A 412 -7.92 -28.33 -31.36
C SER A 412 -8.77 -27.29 -30.64
N ASP A 413 -9.88 -26.86 -31.25
CA ASP A 413 -10.79 -25.87 -30.67
C ASP A 413 -11.61 -26.42 -29.49
N GLU A 414 -11.63 -27.74 -29.31
CA GLU A 414 -12.22 -28.41 -28.14
C GLU A 414 -11.36 -28.25 -26.87
N CYS A 415 -10.21 -27.59 -26.97
CA CYS A 415 -9.31 -27.29 -25.86
C CYS A 415 -9.20 -25.77 -25.61
N PRO A 416 -10.27 -25.08 -25.16
CA PRO A 416 -10.28 -23.62 -25.07
C PRO A 416 -9.55 -23.07 -23.83
N ASN A 417 -9.26 -23.91 -22.84
CA ASN A 417 -8.61 -23.51 -21.60
C ASN A 417 -7.82 -24.66 -20.98
N PHE A 418 -7.01 -24.34 -19.98
CA PHE A 418 -6.15 -25.33 -19.33
C PHE A 418 -6.93 -26.45 -18.62
N GLY A 419 -8.10 -26.15 -18.05
CA GLY A 419 -8.91 -27.13 -17.34
C GLY A 419 -9.44 -28.25 -18.25
N ILE A 420 -9.96 -27.87 -19.42
CA ILE A 420 -10.44 -28.85 -20.42
C ILE A 420 -9.25 -29.60 -21.02
N THR A 421 -8.17 -28.90 -21.37
CA THR A 421 -6.96 -29.53 -21.91
C THR A 421 -6.39 -30.57 -20.96
N ALA A 422 -6.33 -30.27 -19.65
CA ALA A 422 -5.90 -31.23 -18.63
C ALA A 422 -6.83 -32.45 -18.56
N THR A 423 -8.15 -32.25 -18.62
CA THR A 423 -9.13 -33.33 -18.62
C THR A 423 -8.97 -34.23 -19.86
N VAL A 424 -8.75 -33.64 -21.04
CA VAL A 424 -8.49 -34.38 -22.28
C VAL A 424 -7.22 -35.23 -22.16
N LEU A 425 -6.15 -34.67 -21.58
CA LEU A 425 -4.90 -35.39 -21.36
C LEU A 425 -5.07 -36.55 -20.36
N GLU A 426 -5.80 -36.32 -19.27
CA GLU A 426 -6.12 -37.35 -18.28
C GLU A 426 -6.97 -38.49 -18.84
N ASP A 427 -7.85 -38.21 -19.79
CA ASP A 427 -8.69 -39.22 -20.47
C ASP A 427 -7.99 -39.87 -21.66
N THR A 428 -6.85 -39.34 -22.11
CA THR A 428 -6.08 -39.93 -23.21
C THR A 428 -5.45 -41.25 -22.75
N ARG A 429 -5.51 -42.27 -23.61
CA ARG A 429 -5.01 -43.62 -23.34
C ARG A 429 -4.09 -44.09 -24.46
N VAL A 430 -3.10 -44.90 -24.13
CA VAL A 430 -2.31 -45.65 -25.11
C VAL A 430 -3.13 -46.86 -25.55
N LYS A 431 -3.20 -47.11 -26.86
CA LYS A 431 -3.99 -48.21 -27.40
C LYS A 431 -3.42 -49.57 -27.00
N ALA A 432 -4.29 -50.48 -26.59
CA ALA A 432 -3.93 -51.81 -26.10
C ALA A 432 -3.11 -52.64 -27.11
N PHE A 433 -3.40 -52.52 -28.41
CA PHE A 433 -2.70 -53.31 -29.44
C PHE A 433 -1.22 -52.93 -29.61
N VAL A 434 -0.82 -51.74 -29.16
CA VAL A 434 0.57 -51.29 -29.25
C VAL A 434 1.45 -52.13 -28.32
N GLY A 435 0.87 -52.72 -27.27
CA GLY A 435 1.57 -53.64 -26.37
C GLY A 435 2.69 -53.00 -25.54
N SER A 436 2.77 -51.66 -25.49
CA SER A 436 3.79 -50.93 -24.73
C SER A 436 3.47 -50.77 -23.24
N CYS A 437 2.20 -50.94 -22.86
CA CYS A 437 1.74 -50.76 -21.48
C CYS A 437 2.26 -51.86 -20.54
N PRO A 438 2.41 -51.57 -19.23
CA PRO A 438 2.96 -52.53 -18.25
C PRO A 438 2.17 -53.83 -18.16
N THR A 439 0.84 -53.77 -18.36
CA THR A 439 -0.02 -54.95 -18.47
C THR A 439 -0.28 -55.27 -19.95
N PRO A 440 0.23 -56.40 -20.47
CA PRO A 440 0.04 -56.79 -21.86
C PRO A 440 -1.45 -56.89 -22.22
N GLY A 441 -1.85 -56.27 -23.33
CA GLY A 441 -3.24 -56.30 -23.83
C GLY A 441 -4.18 -55.29 -23.18
N ASN A 442 -3.73 -54.50 -22.20
CA ASN A 442 -4.51 -53.41 -21.63
C ASN A 442 -4.06 -52.05 -22.17
N SER A 443 -5.00 -51.10 -22.23
CA SER A 443 -4.67 -49.69 -22.40
C SER A 443 -4.19 -49.11 -21.06
N CYS A 444 -3.26 -48.17 -21.12
CA CYS A 444 -2.73 -47.44 -19.98
C CYS A 444 -2.84 -45.93 -20.22
N THR A 445 -2.74 -45.12 -19.17
CA THR A 445 -2.77 -43.67 -19.30
C THR A 445 -1.47 -43.15 -19.94
N VAL A 446 -1.51 -41.98 -20.58
CA VAL A 446 -0.29 -41.38 -21.14
C VAL A 446 0.75 -41.11 -20.05
N VAL A 447 0.30 -40.71 -18.85
CA VAL A 447 1.16 -40.47 -17.68
C VAL A 447 1.83 -41.76 -17.21
N GLU A 448 1.06 -42.84 -17.10
CA GLU A 448 1.57 -44.16 -16.73
C GLU A 448 2.55 -44.69 -17.77
N CYS A 449 2.25 -44.49 -19.06
CA CYS A 449 3.13 -44.92 -20.14
C CYS A 449 4.44 -44.13 -20.17
N ALA A 450 4.40 -42.82 -19.95
CA ALA A 450 5.62 -42.00 -19.88
C ALA A 450 6.60 -42.52 -18.83
N ALA A 451 6.09 -42.99 -17.69
CA ALA A 451 6.90 -43.56 -16.61
C ALA A 451 7.33 -45.01 -16.89
N ASN A 452 6.38 -45.88 -17.24
CA ASN A 452 6.54 -47.33 -17.12
C ASN A 452 6.45 -48.11 -18.44
N CYS A 453 6.14 -47.47 -19.57
CA CYS A 453 6.11 -48.19 -20.84
C CYS A 453 7.49 -48.73 -21.22
N THR A 454 7.46 -49.83 -21.97
CA THR A 454 8.62 -50.34 -22.68
C THR A 454 9.07 -49.33 -23.75
N GLU A 455 10.37 -49.31 -24.04
CA GLU A 455 10.98 -48.35 -24.97
C GLU A 455 10.36 -48.47 -26.37
N GLY A 456 10.07 -47.33 -27.01
CA GLY A 456 9.42 -47.30 -28.33
C GLY A 456 8.65 -46.00 -28.61
N ARG A 457 7.96 -45.97 -29.77
CA ARG A 457 7.22 -44.78 -30.23
C ARG A 457 6.15 -44.33 -29.24
N ALA A 458 5.40 -45.26 -28.63
CA ALA A 458 4.38 -44.92 -27.65
C ALA A 458 4.96 -44.22 -26.42
N LYS A 459 6.07 -44.73 -25.87
CA LYS A 459 6.77 -44.11 -24.74
C LYS A 459 7.26 -42.70 -25.09
N ASN A 460 7.91 -42.52 -26.24
CA ASN A 460 8.42 -41.21 -26.65
C ASN A 460 7.31 -40.18 -26.84
N VAL A 461 6.21 -40.58 -27.50
CA VAL A 461 5.03 -39.73 -27.65
C VAL A 461 4.41 -39.42 -26.28
N SER A 462 4.28 -40.41 -25.39
CA SER A 462 3.74 -40.20 -24.06
C SER A 462 4.60 -39.26 -23.22
N ILE A 463 5.93 -39.37 -23.28
CA ILE A 463 6.86 -38.45 -22.63
C ILE A 463 6.63 -37.03 -23.15
N GLU A 464 6.54 -36.83 -24.46
CA GLU A 464 6.36 -35.49 -25.03
C GLU A 464 4.98 -34.90 -24.71
N VAL A 465 3.91 -35.70 -24.76
CA VAL A 465 2.57 -35.26 -24.33
C VAL A 465 2.57 -34.85 -22.86
N VAL A 466 3.20 -35.63 -21.97
CA VAL A 466 3.33 -35.28 -20.55
C VAL A 466 4.18 -34.03 -20.36
N ARG A 467 5.23 -33.85 -21.16
CA ARG A 467 6.08 -32.65 -21.13
C ARG A 467 5.29 -31.40 -21.50
N VAL A 468 4.50 -31.45 -22.57
CA VAL A 468 3.63 -30.36 -23.00
C VAL A 468 2.52 -30.10 -21.97
N ALA A 469 1.94 -31.15 -21.38
CA ALA A 469 0.95 -31.04 -20.30
C ALA A 469 1.51 -30.33 -19.06
N ALA A 470 2.71 -30.72 -18.62
CA ALA A 470 3.38 -30.12 -17.48
C ALA A 470 3.69 -28.64 -17.74
N ARG A 471 4.10 -28.29 -18.97
CA ARG A 471 4.28 -26.90 -19.40
C ARG A 471 2.99 -26.09 -19.30
N SER A 472 1.89 -26.62 -19.84
CA SER A 472 0.57 -25.98 -19.76
C SER A 472 0.11 -25.77 -18.31
N ARG A 473 0.37 -26.74 -17.42
CA ARG A 473 0.04 -26.62 -16.00
C ARG A 473 0.86 -25.52 -15.31
N ASN A 474 2.17 -25.44 -15.56
CA ASN A 474 3.01 -24.41 -14.97
C ASN A 474 2.59 -23.01 -15.42
N VAL A 475 2.30 -22.82 -16.72
CA VAL A 475 1.79 -21.55 -17.23
C VAL A 475 0.43 -21.20 -16.63
N SER A 476 -0.47 -22.18 -16.47
CA SER A 476 -1.76 -21.97 -15.80
C SER A 476 -1.59 -21.46 -14.36
N VAL A 477 -0.68 -22.07 -13.60
CA VAL A 477 -0.36 -21.62 -12.23
C VAL A 477 0.20 -20.19 -12.27
N ALA A 478 1.13 -19.90 -13.17
CA ALA A 478 1.68 -18.55 -13.35
C ALA A 478 0.59 -17.52 -13.63
N LEU A 479 -0.31 -17.80 -14.57
CA LEU A 479 -1.39 -16.91 -14.97
C LEU A 479 -2.44 -16.73 -13.88
N SER A 480 -2.76 -17.79 -13.11
CA SER A 480 -3.71 -17.68 -11.99
C SER A 480 -3.17 -16.82 -10.84
N ILE A 481 -1.86 -16.82 -10.61
CA ILE A 481 -1.21 -15.90 -9.67
C ILE A 481 -1.17 -14.47 -10.24
N GLY A 482 -0.95 -14.30 -11.54
CA GLY A 482 -0.86 -13.00 -12.19
C GLY A 482 -2.20 -12.27 -12.38
N ARG A 483 -3.31 -13.00 -12.58
CA ARG A 483 -4.63 -12.41 -12.88
C ARG A 483 -5.11 -11.40 -11.83
N PRO A 484 -5.05 -11.65 -10.51
CA PRO A 484 -5.44 -10.66 -9.51
C PRO A 484 -4.64 -9.34 -9.63
N LEU A 485 -3.36 -9.38 -10.02
CA LEU A 485 -2.54 -8.17 -10.22
C LEU A 485 -3.00 -7.33 -11.42
N LEU A 486 -3.83 -7.90 -12.31
CA LEU A 486 -4.45 -7.18 -13.41
C LEU A 486 -5.73 -6.45 -12.96
N GLU A 487 -6.23 -6.71 -11.76
CA GLU A 487 -7.35 -5.95 -11.23
C GLU A 487 -6.84 -4.71 -10.48
N CYS A 488 -7.20 -3.53 -10.98
CA CYS A 488 -6.86 -2.26 -10.33
C CYS A 488 -7.33 -2.18 -8.87
N ASN A 489 -8.44 -2.84 -8.52
CA ASN A 489 -8.90 -2.96 -7.14
C ASN A 489 -7.88 -3.66 -6.26
N PHE A 490 -7.37 -4.81 -6.70
CA PHE A 490 -6.42 -5.60 -5.93
C PHE A 490 -5.07 -4.89 -5.79
N MET A 491 -4.60 -4.23 -6.86
CA MET A 491 -3.38 -3.42 -6.81
C MET A 491 -3.51 -2.25 -5.84
N LEU A 492 -4.66 -1.56 -5.84
CA LEU A 492 -4.95 -0.51 -4.88
C LEU A 492 -5.07 -1.09 -3.47
N ASP A 493 -5.80 -2.18 -3.26
CA ASP A 493 -5.88 -2.83 -1.94
C ASP A 493 -4.50 -3.17 -1.41
N ILE A 494 -3.63 -3.78 -2.20
CA ILE A 494 -2.25 -4.07 -1.79
C ILE A 494 -1.54 -2.78 -1.39
N ALA A 495 -1.61 -1.72 -2.20
CA ALA A 495 -0.98 -0.44 -1.89
C ALA A 495 -1.56 0.22 -0.63
N LEU A 496 -2.85 0.07 -0.37
CA LEU A 496 -3.58 0.66 0.74
C LEU A 496 -3.50 -0.15 2.04
N THR A 497 -3.39 -1.49 1.95
CA THR A 497 -3.03 -2.38 3.06
C THR A 497 -1.61 -2.10 3.52
N ALA A 498 -0.75 -1.68 2.60
CA ALA A 498 0.59 -1.27 2.92
C ALA A 498 0.60 0.02 3.75
N MET A 499 -0.36 0.93 3.56
CA MET A 499 -0.46 2.13 4.40
C MET A 499 -0.81 1.75 5.86
N PRO A 500 -0.09 2.31 6.85
CA PRO A 500 -0.28 2.02 8.26
C PRO A 500 -1.71 2.30 8.67
N ASP A 501 -2.13 1.65 9.74
CA ASP A 501 -3.38 2.00 10.39
C ASP A 501 -3.33 3.49 10.72
N CYS A 502 -4.17 4.23 10.02
CA CYS A 502 -4.35 5.67 10.09
C CYS A 502 -4.54 6.21 11.52
N GLU A 503 -4.85 5.30 12.44
CA GLU A 503 -4.93 5.47 13.87
C GLU A 503 -3.63 5.99 14.50
N ASP A 504 -2.45 5.76 13.90
CA ASP A 504 -1.19 6.19 14.51
C ASP A 504 -0.61 7.50 13.97
N ILE A 505 -0.70 7.75 12.65
CA ILE A 505 -0.13 8.96 12.05
C ILE A 505 -0.88 10.20 12.53
N THR A 506 -2.20 10.15 12.45
CA THR A 506 -3.05 11.31 12.67
C THR A 506 -2.92 11.87 14.08
N PRO A 507 -2.96 11.07 15.17
CA PRO A 507 -2.75 11.57 16.51
C PRO A 507 -1.34 12.12 16.73
N GLY A 508 -0.31 11.50 16.15
CA GLY A 508 1.08 11.99 16.26
C GLY A 508 1.25 13.39 15.66
N VAL A 509 0.76 13.60 14.43
CA VAL A 509 0.81 14.92 13.77
C VAL A 509 -0.07 15.93 14.51
N PHE A 510 -1.25 15.51 14.99
CA PHE A 510 -2.14 16.38 15.76
C PHE A 510 -1.51 16.82 17.09
N MET A 511 -0.92 15.91 17.86
CA MET A 511 -0.21 16.21 19.10
C MET A 511 0.93 17.20 18.86
N LEU A 512 1.70 17.00 17.78
CA LEU A 512 2.75 17.92 17.39
C LEU A 512 2.18 19.30 17.08
N SER A 513 1.09 19.36 16.31
CA SER A 513 0.39 20.61 15.97
C SER A 513 -0.06 21.39 17.22
N VAL A 514 -0.66 20.68 18.19
CA VAL A 514 -1.07 21.24 19.47
C VAL A 514 0.13 21.74 20.27
N GLY A 515 1.24 21.00 20.29
CA GLY A 515 2.50 21.44 20.91
C GLY A 515 3.01 22.75 20.31
N PHE A 516 2.97 22.89 18.98
CA PHE A 516 3.37 24.12 18.29
C PHE A 516 2.45 25.30 18.58
N LEU A 517 1.12 25.06 18.61
CA LEU A 517 0.12 26.06 19.00
C LEU A 517 0.33 26.55 20.43
N LEU A 518 0.50 25.64 21.39
CA LEU A 518 0.80 25.97 22.78
C LEU A 518 2.13 26.71 22.91
N GLY A 519 3.13 26.37 22.09
CA GLY A 519 4.40 27.08 22.05
C GLY A 519 4.23 28.53 21.58
N SER A 520 3.43 28.78 20.54
CA SER A 520 3.09 30.14 20.10
C SER A 520 2.44 30.96 21.21
N LEU A 521 1.44 30.40 21.89
CA LEU A 521 0.78 31.05 23.03
C LEU A 521 1.74 31.29 24.21
N MET A 522 2.62 30.32 24.50
CA MET A 522 3.66 30.44 25.52
C MET A 522 4.61 31.61 25.23
N PHE A 523 5.10 31.74 24.00
CA PHE A 523 5.97 32.86 23.62
C PHE A 523 5.22 34.20 23.66
N ALA A 524 3.93 34.24 23.27
CA ALA A 524 3.11 35.44 23.41
C ALA A 524 2.97 35.90 24.88
N VAL A 525 2.75 34.95 25.80
CA VAL A 525 2.77 35.24 27.25
C VAL A 525 4.16 35.69 27.70
N GLY A 526 5.23 35.05 27.23
CA GLY A 526 6.62 35.42 27.53
C GLY A 526 6.95 36.85 27.12
N ILE A 527 6.49 37.29 25.95
CA ILE A 527 6.60 38.68 25.49
C ILE A 527 5.92 39.63 26.48
N TYR A 528 4.67 39.34 26.87
CA TYR A 528 3.94 40.14 27.84
C TYR A 528 4.69 40.24 29.17
N VAL A 529 5.19 39.11 29.68
CA VAL A 529 5.95 39.04 30.93
C VAL A 529 7.23 39.86 30.84
N MET A 530 7.98 39.79 29.73
CA MET A 530 9.23 40.56 29.58
C MET A 530 8.97 42.06 29.46
N LEU A 531 7.98 42.48 28.68
CA LEU A 531 7.63 43.89 28.50
C LEU A 531 7.03 44.51 29.77
N ARG A 532 6.22 43.76 30.53
CA ARG A 532 5.71 44.23 31.84
C ARG A 532 6.77 44.14 32.92
N GLY A 533 7.58 43.09 32.89
CA GLY A 533 8.69 42.86 33.80
C GLY A 533 9.73 43.98 33.72
N SER A 534 10.08 44.45 32.52
CA SER A 534 11.01 45.57 32.35
C SER A 534 10.56 46.83 33.11
N CYS A 535 9.27 47.14 33.09
CA CYS A 535 8.68 48.27 33.81
C CYS A 535 8.71 48.07 35.34
N VAL A 536 8.32 46.88 35.80
CA VAL A 536 8.19 46.56 37.24
C VAL A 536 9.56 46.37 37.91
N TRP A 537 10.52 45.75 37.22
CA TRP A 537 11.86 45.48 37.74
C TRP A 537 12.76 46.71 37.67
N GLY A 538 12.62 47.57 36.65
CA GLY A 538 13.40 48.80 36.52
C GLY A 538 13.19 49.78 37.69
N SER A 539 11.94 49.91 38.16
CA SER A 539 11.58 50.86 39.24
C SER A 539 12.16 50.49 40.61
N ALA A 540 12.63 49.25 40.81
CA ALA A 540 13.14 48.81 42.12
C ALA A 540 14.49 49.46 42.49
N LYS A 541 15.21 50.06 41.53
CA LYS A 541 16.51 50.70 41.80
C LYS A 541 16.41 52.09 42.42
N THR A 542 15.26 52.77 42.32
CA THR A 542 15.12 54.18 42.72
C THR A 542 14.51 54.42 44.09
N SER A 543 14.18 53.38 44.87
CA SER A 543 13.78 53.53 46.28
C SER A 543 14.95 53.17 47.19
N PRO A 544 15.71 54.18 47.69
CA PRO A 544 16.78 53.95 48.67
C PRO A 544 16.29 53.58 50.09
N GLU A 545 14.98 53.45 50.35
CA GLU A 545 14.45 53.13 51.69
C GLU A 545 14.07 51.66 51.92
N ALA A 546 14.59 50.73 51.11
CA ALA A 546 14.41 49.28 51.34
C ALA A 546 15.75 48.57 51.57
N SER A 547 16.54 49.12 52.49
CA SER A 547 17.57 48.43 53.28
C SER A 547 17.27 48.72 54.74
#